data_AF-A0A1B3EEX7-F1
#
_entry.id   AF-A0A1B3EEX7-F1
#
_cell.length_a   1.000
_cell.length_b   1.000
_cell.length_c   1.000
_cell.angle_alpha   90.00
_cell.angle_beta   90.00
_cell.angle_gamma   90.00
#
_symmetry.space_group_name_H-M   'P 1'
#
loop_
_entity.id
_entity.type
_entity.pdbx_description
1 polymer ?
#
loop_
_entity_poly.entity_id
_entity_poly.type
_entity_poly.pdbx_seq_one_letter_code
_entity_poly.pdbx_strand_id
1 'polypeptide(L)'
;MPEVNLERLNEFCEAWLRKAQACDNSIAGVFDRFFALWIVFNRLYEESARILINENDQSIFRFRWKNKKPYGPPPDRMAATIFIVRFCGENTLRSALTAARRMENALHFIESGQLYLHEDYTTGEPDYDRDQKLVQCSRQGDIQALMALIYQARCNLFHGQKAYSDAQRPLLEGMNEVLQIVIRCAQQKMQQRTEAQPERFTL
;
A
#
# COMPACT_ATOMS: atom_id res chain seq x y z
N MET A 1 -3.30 15.70 -20.16
CA MET A 1 -3.98 14.61 -19.40
C MET A 1 -4.98 15.27 -18.48
N PRO A 2 -6.15 14.67 -18.24
CA PRO A 2 -7.13 15.25 -17.34
C PRO A 2 -6.50 15.41 -15.97
N GLU A 3 -6.67 16.61 -15.45
CA GLU A 3 -6.28 17.07 -14.13
C GLU A 3 -6.88 16.14 -13.06
N VAL A 4 -6.17 15.92 -11.95
CA VAL A 4 -6.73 15.12 -10.86
C VAL A 4 -7.87 15.92 -10.24
N ASN A 5 -9.11 15.51 -10.47
CA ASN A 5 -10.25 16.08 -9.76
C ASN A 5 -10.21 15.60 -8.30
N LEU A 6 -9.67 16.47 -7.44
CA LEU A 6 -9.43 16.14 -6.04
C LEU A 6 -10.71 16.04 -5.22
N GLU A 7 -11.74 16.80 -5.58
CA GLU A 7 -13.05 16.67 -4.95
C GLU A 7 -13.60 15.26 -5.16
N ARG A 8 -13.60 14.77 -6.40
CA ARG A 8 -13.99 13.39 -6.73
C ARG A 8 -13.10 12.34 -6.08
N LEU A 9 -11.79 12.60 -5.99
CA LEU A 9 -10.87 11.71 -5.28
C LEU A 9 -11.22 11.63 -3.78
N ASN A 10 -11.47 12.78 -3.14
CA ASN A 10 -11.83 12.85 -1.73
C ASN A 10 -13.18 12.19 -1.48
N GLU A 11 -14.20 12.47 -2.28
CA GLU A 11 -15.51 11.80 -2.24
C GLU A 11 -15.35 10.27 -2.29
N PHE A 12 -14.52 9.78 -3.24
CA PHE A 12 -14.24 8.35 -3.37
C PHE A 12 -13.55 7.79 -2.12
N CYS A 13 -12.48 8.43 -1.65
CA CYS A 13 -11.74 7.98 -0.48
C CYS A 13 -12.62 7.97 0.78
N GLU A 14 -13.39 9.02 1.03
CA GLU A 14 -14.28 9.13 2.18
C GLU A 14 -15.39 8.08 2.18
N ALA A 15 -15.97 7.79 1.02
CA ALA A 15 -17.00 6.74 0.92
C ALA A 15 -16.46 5.37 1.33
N TRP A 16 -15.25 5.00 0.88
CA TRP A 16 -14.64 3.72 1.22
C TRP A 16 -14.03 3.68 2.63
N LEU A 17 -13.50 4.80 3.14
CA LEU A 17 -13.06 4.92 4.52
C LEU A 17 -14.22 4.75 5.50
N ARG A 18 -15.39 5.33 5.21
CA ARG A 18 -16.61 5.11 6.00
C ARG A 18 -17.01 3.63 6.01
N LYS A 19 -16.91 2.93 4.88
CA LYS A 19 -17.15 1.48 4.82
C LYS A 19 -16.17 0.71 5.70
N ALA A 20 -14.87 1.01 5.61
CA ALA A 20 -13.84 0.36 6.44
C ALA A 20 -14.07 0.58 7.95
N GLN A 21 -14.56 1.76 8.34
CA GLN A 21 -14.90 2.10 9.72
C GLN A 21 -16.16 1.38 10.23
N ALA A 22 -17.12 1.11 9.35
CA ALA A 22 -18.37 0.44 9.69
C ALA A 22 -18.23 -1.10 9.85
N CYS A 23 -17.11 -1.69 9.41
CA CYS A 23 -16.83 -3.11 9.58
C CYS A 23 -16.74 -3.49 11.06
N ASP A 24 -17.31 -4.65 11.42
CA ASP A 24 -17.22 -5.20 12.77
C ASP A 24 -15.84 -5.85 13.07
N ASN A 25 -15.74 -6.51 14.23
CA ASN A 25 -14.51 -7.19 14.66
C ASN A 25 -14.50 -8.70 14.35
N SER A 26 -15.51 -9.22 13.64
CA SER A 26 -15.46 -10.60 13.15
C SER A 26 -14.30 -10.76 12.16
N ILE A 27 -13.91 -12.00 11.86
CA ILE A 27 -12.89 -12.23 10.84
C ILE A 27 -13.34 -11.68 9.48
N ALA A 28 -14.63 -11.82 9.13
CA ALA A 28 -15.22 -11.19 7.96
C ALA A 28 -15.02 -9.67 7.97
N GLY A 29 -15.35 -9.01 9.08
CA GLY A 29 -15.17 -7.56 9.23
C GLY A 29 -13.71 -7.11 9.12
N VAL A 30 -12.75 -7.91 9.62
CA VAL A 30 -11.31 -7.61 9.48
C VAL A 30 -10.87 -7.71 8.02
N PHE A 31 -11.37 -8.70 7.28
CA PHE A 31 -11.15 -8.85 5.83
C PHE A 31 -11.79 -7.71 5.04
N ASP A 32 -13.06 -7.41 5.29
CA ASP A 32 -13.80 -6.34 4.62
C ASP A 32 -13.12 -4.99 4.83
N ARG A 33 -12.64 -4.73 6.05
CA ARG A 33 -11.84 -3.54 6.38
C ARG A 33 -10.56 -3.49 5.56
N PHE A 34 -9.84 -4.60 5.45
CA PHE A 34 -8.63 -4.69 4.64
C PHE A 34 -8.90 -4.38 3.17
N PHE A 35 -9.94 -4.98 2.58
CA PHE A 35 -10.28 -4.73 1.19
C PHE A 35 -10.74 -3.29 0.95
N ALA A 36 -11.56 -2.73 1.84
CA ALA A 36 -11.99 -1.34 1.75
C ALA A 36 -10.79 -0.37 1.84
N LEU A 37 -9.86 -0.59 2.77
CA LEU A 37 -8.63 0.19 2.89
C LEU A 37 -7.73 0.00 1.65
N TRP A 38 -7.62 -1.22 1.14
CA TRP A 38 -6.83 -1.49 -0.06
C TRP A 38 -7.37 -0.75 -1.28
N ILE A 39 -8.69 -0.65 -1.44
CA ILE A 39 -9.31 0.12 -2.53
C ILE A 39 -8.93 1.61 -2.45
N VAL A 40 -8.99 2.20 -1.25
CA VAL A 40 -8.56 3.58 -1.02
C VAL A 40 -7.08 3.75 -1.33
N PHE A 41 -6.26 2.84 -0.81
CA PHE A 41 -4.82 2.84 -1.02
C PHE A 41 -4.45 2.69 -2.51
N ASN A 42 -5.12 1.81 -3.24
CA ASN A 42 -4.96 1.61 -4.69
C ASN A 42 -5.22 2.88 -5.48
N ARG A 43 -6.34 3.54 -5.19
CA ARG A 43 -6.66 4.82 -5.80
C ARG A 43 -5.59 5.87 -5.53
N LEU A 44 -5.14 5.98 -4.27
CA LEU A 44 -4.15 6.98 -3.87
C LEU A 44 -2.78 6.72 -4.48
N TYR A 45 -2.27 5.48 -4.46
CA TYR A 45 -0.94 5.21 -5.02
C TYR A 45 -0.89 5.38 -6.53
N GLU A 46 -1.99 5.12 -7.23
CA GLU A 46 -2.08 5.34 -8.68
C GLU A 46 -1.99 6.85 -8.99
N GLU A 47 -2.78 7.66 -8.29
CA GLU A 47 -2.75 9.11 -8.49
C GLU A 47 -1.42 9.73 -8.04
N SER A 48 -0.86 9.29 -6.91
CA SER A 48 0.48 9.69 -6.47
C SER A 48 1.55 9.41 -7.52
N ALA A 49 1.50 8.22 -8.14
CA ALA A 49 2.43 7.84 -9.20
C ALA A 49 2.27 8.71 -10.45
N ARG A 50 1.03 8.99 -10.88
CA ARG A 50 0.75 9.88 -12.01
C ARG A 50 1.30 11.29 -11.76
N ILE A 51 1.10 11.83 -10.56
CA ILE A 51 1.64 13.15 -10.18
C ILE A 51 3.17 13.17 -10.28
N LEU A 52 3.86 12.20 -9.65
CA LEU A 52 5.34 12.15 -9.70
C LEU A 52 5.88 12.03 -11.13
N ILE A 53 5.20 11.26 -11.99
CA ILE A 53 5.57 11.10 -13.40
C ILE A 53 5.39 12.43 -14.16
N ASN A 54 4.25 13.10 -13.97
CA ASN A 54 3.94 14.36 -14.65
C ASN A 54 4.88 15.50 -14.22
N GLU A 55 5.29 15.51 -12.96
CA GLU A 55 6.25 16.47 -12.43
C GLU A 55 7.70 16.18 -12.84
N ASN A 56 7.94 15.08 -13.56
CA ASN A 56 9.27 14.65 -13.96
C ASN A 56 10.19 14.50 -12.73
N ASP A 57 9.63 14.01 -11.60
CA ASP A 57 10.31 13.90 -10.32
C ASP A 57 11.52 12.96 -10.42
N GLN A 58 12.72 13.52 -10.30
CA GLN A 58 13.99 12.79 -10.49
C GLN A 58 14.15 11.57 -9.55
N SER A 59 13.44 11.54 -8.42
CA SER A 59 13.51 10.42 -7.46
C SER A 59 12.97 9.11 -8.03
N ILE A 60 12.12 9.16 -9.08
CA ILE A 60 11.57 7.98 -9.73
C ILE A 60 12.25 7.64 -11.08
N PHE A 61 13.13 8.49 -11.62
CA PHE A 61 13.79 8.26 -12.93
C PHE A 61 14.87 7.19 -12.91
N ARG A 62 15.42 6.85 -11.72
CA ARG A 62 16.37 5.73 -11.57
C ARG A 62 15.73 4.40 -11.96
N PHE A 63 14.40 4.30 -11.90
CA PHE A 63 13.67 3.15 -12.37
C PHE A 63 13.42 3.31 -13.87
N ARG A 64 14.35 2.79 -14.69
CA ARG A 64 14.31 2.84 -16.17
C ARG A 64 12.99 2.29 -16.72
N TRP A 65 11.98 3.15 -16.86
CA TRP A 65 10.74 2.83 -17.54
C TRP A 65 10.99 2.85 -19.05
N LYS A 66 11.55 1.74 -19.56
CA LYS A 66 12.07 1.59 -20.93
C LYS A 66 10.99 1.71 -22.03
N ASN A 67 9.70 1.60 -21.68
CA ASN A 67 8.58 1.71 -22.61
C ASN A 67 7.54 2.70 -22.08
N LYS A 68 7.89 4.00 -22.07
CA LYS A 68 6.97 5.08 -21.70
C LYS A 68 5.81 5.13 -22.68
N LYS A 69 4.70 4.45 -22.37
CA LYS A 69 3.41 4.81 -22.96
C LYS A 69 2.97 6.08 -22.23
N PRO A 70 2.91 7.26 -22.88
CA PRO A 70 2.63 8.53 -22.19
C PRO A 70 1.30 8.54 -21.44
N TYR A 71 0.39 7.63 -21.82
CA TYR A 71 -0.95 7.46 -21.27
C TYR A 71 -1.16 6.10 -20.59
N GLY A 72 -0.10 5.30 -20.43
CA GLY A 72 -0.19 4.00 -19.77
C GLY A 72 -0.13 4.13 -18.25
N PRO A 73 -0.86 3.29 -17.49
CA PRO A 73 -0.74 3.30 -16.03
C PRO A 73 0.69 2.91 -15.61
N PRO A 74 1.18 3.46 -14.49
CA PRO A 74 2.46 3.03 -13.91
C PRO A 74 2.40 1.54 -13.52
N PRO A 75 3.54 0.83 -13.48
CA PRO A 75 3.55 -0.56 -13.01
C PRO A 75 2.98 -0.66 -11.59
N ASP A 76 1.90 -1.43 -11.42
CA ASP A 76 1.08 -1.46 -10.19
C ASP A 76 1.91 -1.70 -8.91
N ARG A 77 2.74 -2.76 -8.91
CA ARG A 77 3.64 -3.06 -7.80
C ARG A 77 4.56 -1.88 -7.47
N MET A 78 5.14 -1.22 -8.48
CA MET A 78 6.02 -0.08 -8.23
C MET A 78 5.26 1.12 -7.67
N ALA A 79 4.04 1.36 -8.15
CA ALA A 79 3.20 2.43 -7.64
C ALA A 79 2.87 2.20 -6.16
N ALA A 80 2.46 0.98 -5.82
CA ALA A 80 2.09 0.56 -4.48
C ALA A 80 3.25 0.48 -3.48
N THR A 81 4.50 0.27 -3.93
CA THR A 81 5.63 0.06 -3.00
C THR A 81 6.67 1.17 -3.01
N ILE A 82 6.95 1.78 -4.17
CA ILE A 82 8.02 2.75 -4.33
C ILE A 82 7.44 4.16 -4.45
N PHE A 83 6.53 4.37 -5.40
CA PHE A 83 6.07 5.71 -5.72
C PHE A 83 5.24 6.32 -4.60
N ILE A 84 4.37 5.55 -3.95
CA ILE A 84 3.64 6.06 -2.78
C ILE A 84 4.54 6.46 -1.62
N VAL A 85 5.64 5.73 -1.39
CA VAL A 85 6.62 6.05 -0.35
C VAL A 85 7.35 7.34 -0.68
N ARG A 86 7.77 7.51 -1.95
CA ARG A 86 8.40 8.75 -2.44
C ARG A 86 7.44 9.92 -2.38
N PHE A 87 6.19 9.71 -2.78
CA PHE A 87 5.16 10.74 -2.78
C PHE A 87 4.93 11.30 -1.37
N CYS A 88 4.68 10.43 -0.39
CA CYS A 88 4.45 10.83 1.01
C CYS A 88 5.70 11.40 1.69
N GLY A 89 6.89 10.98 1.23
CA GLY A 89 8.16 11.27 1.88
C GLY A 89 8.54 10.19 2.88
N GLU A 90 9.74 9.63 2.71
CA GLU A 90 10.21 8.47 3.48
C GLU A 90 10.29 8.76 4.98
N ASN A 91 10.80 9.94 5.37
CA ASN A 91 10.88 10.34 6.77
C ASN A 91 9.49 10.52 7.42
N THR A 92 8.55 11.13 6.69
CA THR A 92 7.17 11.31 7.15
C THR A 92 6.53 9.97 7.46
N LEU A 93 6.62 9.03 6.52
CA LEU A 93 6.09 7.68 6.71
C LEU A 93 6.83 6.93 7.82
N ARG A 94 8.16 7.03 7.88
CA ARG A 94 8.97 6.40 8.93
C ARG A 94 8.49 6.82 10.32
N SER A 95 8.35 8.12 10.54
CA SER A 95 7.85 8.66 11.81
C SER A 95 6.41 8.22 12.08
N ALA A 96 5.52 8.30 11.09
CA ALA A 96 4.12 7.94 11.28
C ALA A 96 3.91 6.44 11.57
N LEU A 97 4.70 5.58 10.95
CA LEU A 97 4.61 4.12 11.09
C LEU A 97 5.17 3.60 12.42
N THR A 98 5.88 4.41 13.20
CA THR A 98 6.23 4.04 14.59
C THR A 98 4.99 3.79 15.46
N ALA A 99 3.83 4.33 15.06
CA ALA A 99 2.56 4.08 15.73
C ALA A 99 1.93 2.72 15.37
N ALA A 100 2.41 2.02 14.32
CA ALA A 100 1.81 0.78 13.80
C ALA A 100 2.18 -0.46 14.64
N ARG A 101 1.71 -0.49 15.89
CA ARG A 101 2.15 -1.49 16.88
C ARG A 101 1.75 -2.91 16.52
N ARG A 102 0.62 -3.12 15.84
CA ARG A 102 0.15 -4.47 15.47
C ARG A 102 0.96 -5.08 14.33
N MET A 103 1.76 -4.29 13.63
CA MET A 103 2.56 -4.80 12.52
C MET A 103 3.61 -5.82 12.99
N GLU A 104 4.16 -5.70 14.20
CA GLU A 104 5.13 -6.68 14.70
C GLU A 104 4.52 -8.08 14.84
N ASN A 105 3.24 -8.18 15.25
CA ASN A 105 2.54 -9.46 15.30
C ASN A 105 2.41 -10.08 13.90
N ALA A 106 2.08 -9.26 12.89
CA ALA A 106 2.02 -9.71 11.50
C ALA A 106 3.38 -10.23 11.01
N LEU A 107 4.47 -9.52 11.33
CA LEU A 107 5.83 -9.94 10.98
C LEU A 107 6.22 -11.26 11.64
N HIS A 108 5.92 -11.43 12.94
CA HIS A 108 6.19 -12.66 13.66
C HIS A 108 5.45 -13.88 13.10
N PHE A 109 4.21 -13.70 12.64
CA PHE A 109 3.42 -14.78 12.01
C PHE A 109 4.03 -15.24 10.68
N ILE A 110 4.61 -14.33 9.91
CA ILE A 110 5.33 -14.67 8.69
C ILE A 110 6.67 -15.35 9.03
N GLU A 111 7.41 -14.78 9.98
CA GLU A 111 8.71 -15.29 10.44
C GLU A 111 8.63 -16.71 11.02
N SER A 112 7.54 -17.04 11.71
CA SER A 112 7.29 -18.38 12.27
C SER A 112 6.80 -19.40 11.25
N GLY A 113 6.65 -19.02 9.97
CA GLY A 113 6.19 -19.90 8.90
C GLY A 113 4.69 -20.24 8.96
N GLN A 114 3.93 -19.65 9.88
CA GLN A 114 2.48 -19.85 9.97
C GLN A 114 1.76 -19.27 8.74
N LEU A 115 2.39 -18.30 8.07
CA LEU A 115 1.91 -17.73 6.82
C LEU A 115 3.08 -17.36 5.91
N TYR A 116 3.13 -17.94 4.72
CA TYR A 116 4.05 -17.52 3.67
C TYR A 116 3.44 -16.47 2.73
N LEU A 117 4.27 -15.65 2.08
CA LEU A 117 3.84 -14.68 1.09
C LEU A 117 4.32 -15.05 -0.32
N HIS A 118 5.47 -15.70 -0.42
CA HIS A 118 6.03 -16.14 -1.69
C HIS A 118 5.93 -17.65 -1.86
N GLU A 119 5.77 -18.06 -3.10
CA GLU A 119 5.75 -19.45 -3.55
C GLU A 119 6.74 -19.54 -4.72
N ASP A 120 7.54 -20.59 -4.75
CA ASP A 120 8.34 -20.92 -5.91
C ASP A 120 7.42 -21.54 -6.97
N TYR A 121 7.13 -20.79 -8.03
CA TYR A 121 6.26 -21.24 -9.11
C TYR A 121 6.80 -22.44 -9.91
N THR A 122 8.03 -22.87 -9.67
CA THR A 122 8.62 -24.08 -10.26
C THR A 122 8.26 -25.32 -9.47
N THR A 123 8.23 -25.21 -8.14
CA THR A 123 8.03 -26.35 -7.22
C THR A 123 6.65 -26.35 -6.56
N GLY A 124 5.98 -25.19 -6.51
CA GLY A 124 4.75 -24.96 -5.74
C GLY A 124 4.99 -24.81 -4.24
N GLU A 125 6.25 -24.82 -3.78
CA GLU A 125 6.59 -24.76 -2.37
C GLU A 125 6.72 -23.32 -1.87
N PRO A 126 6.41 -23.04 -0.60
CA PRO A 126 6.65 -21.74 0.02
C PRO A 126 8.12 -21.29 -0.04
N ASP A 127 8.36 -20.05 -0.44
CA ASP A 127 9.69 -19.41 -0.45
C ASP A 127 9.91 -18.61 0.85
N TYR A 128 10.25 -19.34 1.91
CA TYR A 128 10.45 -18.77 3.24
C TYR A 128 11.65 -17.81 3.29
N ASP A 129 12.73 -18.06 2.56
CA ASP A 129 13.92 -17.19 2.60
C ASP A 129 13.60 -15.77 2.12
N ARG A 130 12.77 -15.67 1.08
CA ARG A 130 12.31 -14.38 0.57
C ARG A 130 11.37 -13.68 1.55
N ASP A 131 10.50 -14.42 2.23
CA ASP A 131 9.62 -13.88 3.26
C ASP A 131 10.42 -13.38 4.47
N GLN A 132 11.39 -14.15 4.94
CA GLN A 132 12.31 -13.78 6.02
C GLN A 132 13.05 -12.50 5.70
N LYS A 133 13.57 -12.38 4.46
CA LYS A 133 14.26 -11.17 4.02
C LYS A 133 13.34 -9.95 4.08
N LEU A 134 12.08 -10.08 3.63
CA LEU A 134 11.11 -8.99 3.70
C LEU A 134 10.77 -8.60 5.13
N VAL A 135 10.58 -9.59 6.01
CA VAL A 135 10.34 -9.36 7.44
C VAL A 135 11.50 -8.59 8.06
N GLN A 136 12.74 -9.06 7.87
CA GLN A 136 13.94 -8.44 8.43
C GLN A 136 14.11 -7.00 7.93
N CYS A 137 13.97 -6.75 6.63
CA CYS A 137 14.03 -5.39 6.09
C CYS A 137 12.93 -4.49 6.65
N SER A 138 11.69 -5.00 6.75
CA SER A 138 10.57 -4.25 7.33
C SER A 138 10.83 -3.87 8.79
N ARG A 139 11.37 -4.80 9.59
CA ARG A 139 11.71 -4.60 11.00
C ARG A 139 12.88 -3.62 11.19
N GLN A 140 13.81 -3.58 10.23
CA GLN A 140 14.88 -2.56 10.15
C GLN A 140 14.37 -1.17 9.68
N GLY A 141 13.06 -1.04 9.44
CA GLY A 141 12.44 0.21 9.03
C GLY A 141 12.54 0.49 7.53
N ASP A 142 12.77 -0.51 6.69
CA ASP A 142 12.59 -0.35 5.24
C ASP A 142 11.09 -0.31 4.91
N ILE A 143 10.59 0.90 4.65
CA ILE A 143 9.18 1.14 4.33
C ILE A 143 8.81 0.50 2.99
N GLN A 144 9.72 0.44 2.02
CA GLN A 144 9.43 -0.18 0.73
C GLN A 144 9.29 -1.69 0.88
N ALA A 145 10.11 -2.31 1.74
CA ALA A 145 9.96 -3.72 2.09
C ALA A 145 8.61 -3.98 2.79
N LEU A 146 8.22 -3.11 3.73
CA LEU A 146 6.92 -3.21 4.40
C LEU A 146 5.75 -3.08 3.41
N MET A 147 5.80 -2.11 2.49
CA MET A 147 4.77 -1.98 1.46
C MET A 147 4.76 -3.17 0.50
N ALA A 148 5.92 -3.73 0.16
CA ALA A 148 6.03 -4.93 -0.67
C ALA A 148 5.43 -6.17 0.01
N LEU A 149 5.60 -6.29 1.32
CA LEU A 149 4.98 -7.33 2.14
C LEU A 149 3.45 -7.24 2.07
N ILE A 150 2.88 -6.05 2.32
CA ILE A 150 1.42 -5.83 2.26
C ILE A 150 0.89 -6.10 0.84
N TYR A 151 1.59 -5.63 -0.18
CA TYR A 151 1.23 -5.88 -1.57
C TYR A 151 1.21 -7.38 -1.91
N GLN A 152 2.22 -8.13 -1.46
CA GLN A 152 2.28 -9.57 -1.70
C GLN A 152 1.17 -10.30 -0.92
N ALA A 153 0.93 -9.94 0.34
CA ALA A 153 -0.17 -10.48 1.13
C ALA A 153 -1.53 -10.25 0.44
N ARG A 154 -1.75 -9.05 -0.10
CA ARG A 154 -2.93 -8.74 -0.91
C ARG A 154 -3.08 -9.68 -2.10
N CYS A 155 -2.00 -9.92 -2.86
CA CYS A 155 -2.07 -10.86 -3.99
C CYS A 155 -2.55 -12.24 -3.53
N ASN A 156 -2.01 -12.76 -2.44
CA ASN A 156 -2.36 -14.09 -1.92
C ASN A 156 -3.81 -14.18 -1.44
N LEU A 157 -4.32 -13.11 -0.82
CA LEU A 157 -5.72 -13.06 -0.36
C LEU A 157 -6.72 -12.93 -1.52
N PHE A 158 -6.38 -12.17 -2.57
CA PHE A 158 -7.26 -11.99 -3.74
C PHE A 158 -7.28 -13.20 -4.67
N HIS A 159 -6.18 -13.94 -4.79
CA HIS A 159 -6.10 -15.11 -5.66
C HIS A 159 -6.56 -16.41 -4.98
N GLY A 160 -7.05 -16.33 -3.73
CA GLY A 160 -7.75 -17.43 -3.07
C GLY A 160 -6.88 -18.63 -2.70
N GLN A 161 -5.55 -18.52 -2.82
CA GLN A 161 -4.63 -19.61 -2.52
C GLN A 161 -4.51 -19.91 -1.01
N LYS A 162 -5.10 -19.09 -0.12
CA LYS A 162 -5.05 -19.28 1.34
C LYS A 162 -6.44 -19.24 1.95
N ALA A 163 -6.75 -20.24 2.76
CA ALA A 163 -8.05 -20.43 3.40
C ALA A 163 -8.43 -19.23 4.29
N TYR A 164 -9.67 -18.74 4.13
CA TYR A 164 -10.31 -17.77 5.02
C TYR A 164 -10.33 -18.35 6.44
N SER A 165 -9.49 -17.80 7.33
CA SER A 165 -9.34 -18.33 8.69
C SER A 165 -8.93 -17.25 9.69
N ASP A 166 -9.27 -17.45 10.97
CA ASP A 166 -8.86 -16.57 12.06
C ASP A 166 -7.33 -16.50 12.24
N ALA A 167 -6.58 -17.50 11.74
CA ALA A 167 -5.11 -17.49 11.76
C ALA A 167 -4.52 -16.29 10.99
N GLN A 168 -5.27 -15.71 10.05
CA GLN A 168 -4.84 -14.54 9.27
C GLN A 168 -5.13 -13.21 9.97
N ARG A 169 -5.88 -13.21 11.08
CA ARG A 169 -6.26 -11.99 11.79
C ARG A 169 -5.06 -11.13 12.20
N PRO A 170 -3.98 -11.67 12.80
CA PRO A 170 -2.84 -10.85 13.21
C PRO A 170 -2.16 -10.15 12.03
N LEU A 171 -2.05 -10.85 10.90
CA LEU A 171 -1.56 -10.29 9.64
C LEU A 171 -2.45 -9.13 9.17
N LEU A 172 -3.75 -9.39 9.02
CA LEU A 172 -4.70 -8.40 8.51
C LEU A 172 -4.83 -7.18 9.42
N GLU A 173 -4.84 -7.34 10.73
CA GLU A 173 -4.91 -6.22 11.67
C GLU A 173 -3.67 -5.33 11.60
N GLY A 174 -2.47 -5.93 11.48
CA GLY A 174 -1.23 -5.18 11.24
C GLY A 174 -1.26 -4.41 9.93
N MET A 175 -1.68 -5.07 8.83
CA MET A 175 -1.81 -4.42 7.53
C MET A 175 -2.86 -3.31 7.52
N ASN A 176 -4.01 -3.51 8.17
CA ASN A 176 -5.06 -2.50 8.31
C ASN A 176 -4.55 -1.23 9.00
N GLU A 177 -3.73 -1.38 10.03
CA GLU A 177 -3.14 -0.26 10.74
C GLU A 177 -2.14 0.51 9.86
N VAL A 178 -1.24 -0.21 9.18
CA VAL A 178 -0.28 0.40 8.24
C VAL A 178 -1.00 1.11 7.10
N LEU A 179 -2.01 0.49 6.48
CA LEU A 179 -2.76 1.09 5.38
C LEU A 179 -3.46 2.38 5.83
N GLN A 180 -4.09 2.41 7.00
CA GLN A 180 -4.72 3.64 7.53
C GLN A 180 -3.71 4.78 7.68
N ILE A 181 -2.51 4.48 8.18
CA ILE A 181 -1.44 5.47 8.36
C ILE A 181 -0.98 6.00 7.00
N VAL A 182 -0.69 5.11 6.05
CA VAL A 182 -0.19 5.48 4.72
C VAL A 182 -1.25 6.26 3.94
N ILE A 183 -2.52 5.84 3.98
CA ILE A 183 -3.65 6.54 3.38
C ILE A 183 -3.74 7.97 3.90
N ARG A 184 -3.69 8.15 5.23
CA ARG A 184 -3.74 9.48 5.84
C ARG A 184 -2.57 10.35 5.39
N CYS A 185 -1.34 9.81 5.38
CA CYS A 185 -0.17 10.54 4.91
C CYS A 185 -0.29 10.93 3.43
N ALA A 186 -0.81 10.03 2.59
CA ALA A 186 -1.03 10.30 1.17
C ALA A 186 -2.08 11.38 0.94
N GLN A 187 -3.23 11.33 1.64
CA GLN A 187 -4.26 12.35 1.55
C GLN A 187 -3.75 13.73 2.01
N GLN A 188 -3.03 13.79 3.13
CA GLN A 188 -2.41 15.02 3.62
C GLN A 188 -1.42 15.59 2.59
N LYS A 189 -0.60 14.73 1.98
CA LYS A 189 0.37 15.17 0.99
C LYS A 189 -0.28 15.63 -0.32
N MET A 190 -1.36 14.98 -0.75
CA MET A 190 -2.19 15.42 -1.88
C MET A 190 -2.71 16.83 -1.62
N GLN A 191 -3.39 17.04 -0.49
CA GLN A 191 -3.95 18.33 -0.11
C GLN A 191 -2.90 19.46 -0.08
N GLN A 192 -1.74 19.21 0.53
CA GLN A 192 -0.64 20.19 0.57
C GLN A 192 -0.13 20.59 -0.81
N ARG A 193 -0.06 19.65 -1.77
CA ARG A 193 0.40 19.93 -3.14
C ARG A 193 -0.63 20.78 -3.89
N THR A 194 -1.91 20.54 -3.65
CA THR A 194 -3.01 21.32 -4.22
C THR A 194 -2.97 22.77 -3.78
N GLU A 195 -2.85 23.00 -2.47
CA GLU A 195 -2.78 24.34 -1.89
C GLU A 195 -1.55 25.12 -2.39
N ALA A 196 -0.44 24.42 -2.67
CA ALA A 196 0.77 25.01 -3.21
C ALA A 196 0.73 25.28 -4.72
N GLN A 197 -0.16 24.62 -5.49
CA GLN A 197 -0.23 24.72 -6.96
C GLN A 197 -1.70 24.72 -7.45
N PRO A 198 -2.53 25.72 -7.08
CA PRO A 198 -3.96 25.71 -7.37
C PRO A 198 -4.29 25.65 -8.87
N GLU A 199 -3.46 26.24 -9.73
CA GLU A 199 -3.64 26.26 -11.19
C GLU A 199 -3.46 24.91 -11.89
N ARG A 200 -3.03 23.86 -11.17
CA ARG A 200 -2.83 22.49 -11.67
C ARG A 200 -3.84 21.48 -11.12
N PHE A 201 -4.83 21.94 -10.36
CA PHE A 201 -5.90 21.09 -9.82
C PHE A 201 -7.34 21.63 -10.02
N THR A 202 -7.55 22.58 -10.93
CA THR A 202 -8.85 23.18 -11.24
C THR A 202 -9.28 22.94 -12.68
N LEU A 203 -10.16 21.96 -12.88
CA LEU A 203 -11.55 22.09 -13.38
C LEU A 203 -12.34 20.77 -13.18
#